data_AF-A0A7C7ZKU8-F1
#
_entry.id   AF-A0A7C7ZKU8-F1
#
_cell.length_a   1.000
_cell.length_b   1.000
_cell.length_c   1.000
_cell.angle_alpha   90.00
_cell.angle_beta   90.00
_cell.angle_gamma   90.00
#
_symmetry.space_group_name_H-M   'P 1'
#
loop_
_entity.id
_entity.type
_entity.pdbx_description
1 polymer ?
#
loop_
_entity_poly.entity_id
_entity_poly.type
_entity_poly.pdbx_seq_one_letter_code
_entity_poly.pdbx_strand_id
1 'polypeptide(L)'
;MKNEKKIWTRRDVLKTGAGVAAASSTPMFFMKDAWAEDSIGNFPVKGGTVKFGFNVPQTGAYADEGADELRGYYLAVEHLNNGGGMLETLKPSQLKG
;
A
#
# COMPACT_ATOMS: atom_id res chain seq x y z
N MET A 1 27.32 16.71 -57.03
CA MET A 1 26.83 15.93 -55.86
C MET A 1 27.80 14.77 -55.64
N LYS A 2 28.63 14.80 -54.60
CA LYS A 2 29.49 13.66 -54.23
C LYS A 2 28.74 12.84 -53.17
N ASN A 3 28.41 11.59 -53.49
CA ASN A 3 27.79 10.66 -52.55
C ASN A 3 28.87 10.09 -51.63
N GLU A 4 28.96 10.60 -50.40
CA GLU A 4 29.80 10.00 -49.37
C GLU A 4 29.10 8.78 -48.78
N LYS A 5 29.65 7.59 -49.04
CA LYS A 5 29.19 6.34 -48.41
C LYS A 5 29.66 6.34 -46.96
N LYS A 6 28.74 6.47 -46.00
CA LYS A 6 29.05 6.40 -44.56
C LYS A 6 29.50 4.98 -44.20
N ILE A 7 30.81 4.78 -44.01
CA ILE A 7 31.38 3.48 -43.61
C ILE A 7 31.28 3.34 -42.09
N TRP A 8 30.47 2.40 -41.62
CA TRP A 8 30.33 2.10 -40.20
C TRP A 8 31.54 1.31 -39.68
N THR A 9 32.17 1.79 -38.60
CA THR A 9 33.27 1.05 -37.98
C THR A 9 32.76 0.08 -36.92
N ARG A 10 33.50 -1.01 -36.67
CA ARG A 10 33.14 -2.01 -35.64
C ARG A 10 32.95 -1.38 -34.25
N ARG A 11 33.71 -0.33 -33.95
CA ARG A 11 33.61 0.43 -32.69
C ARG A 11 32.31 1.23 -32.61
N ASP A 12 31.84 1.80 -33.72
CA ASP A 12 30.55 2.49 -33.76
C ASP A 12 29.41 1.50 -33.53
N VAL A 13 29.49 0.30 -34.13
CA VAL A 13 28.50 -0.76 -33.89
C VAL A 13 28.48 -1.17 -32.42
N LEU A 14 29.65 -1.38 -31.79
CA LEU A 14 29.73 -1.74 -30.36
C LEU A 14 29.23 -0.64 -29.43
N LYS A 15 29.55 0.63 -29.70
CA LYS A 15 29.05 1.77 -28.91
C LYS A 15 27.54 1.93 -29.05
N THR A 16 27.02 1.76 -30.27
CA THR A 16 25.58 1.82 -30.52
C THR A 16 24.87 0.64 -29.84
N GLY A 17 25.43 -0.57 -29.93
CA GLY A 17 24.90 -1.77 -29.27
C GLY A 17 24.91 -1.69 -27.74
N ALA A 18 26.00 -1.19 -27.14
CA ALA A 18 26.09 -1.00 -25.69
C ALA A 18 25.11 0.08 -25.19
N GLY A 19 24.95 1.19 -25.93
CA GLY A 19 23.96 2.22 -25.62
C GLY A 19 22.52 1.71 -25.71
N VAL A 20 22.22 0.89 -26.72
CA VAL A 20 20.90 0.22 -26.85
C VAL A 20 20.67 -0.75 -25.71
N ALA A 21 21.66 -1.58 -25.35
CA ALA A 21 21.53 -2.54 -24.26
C ALA A 21 21.29 -1.84 -22.91
N ALA A 22 22.07 -0.79 -22.60
CA ALA A 22 21.89 0.01 -21.39
C ALA A 22 20.53 0.72 -21.35
N ALA A 23 20.09 1.31 -22.47
CA ALA A 23 18.78 1.95 -22.57
C ALA A 23 17.62 0.93 -22.51
N SER A 24 17.84 -0.30 -22.94
CA SER A 24 16.84 -1.38 -22.84
C SER A 24 16.76 -2.00 -21.44
N SER A 25 17.83 -1.89 -20.64
CA SER A 25 17.88 -2.41 -19.27
C SER A 25 17.57 -1.36 -18.20
N THR A 26 17.45 -0.08 -18.55
CA THR A 26 17.00 0.97 -17.61
C THR A 26 15.65 0.72 -16.93
N PRO A 27 14.64 0.05 -17.53
CA PRO A 27 13.41 -0.23 -16.79
C PRO A 27 13.56 -1.37 -15.76
N MET A 28 14.68 -2.10 -15.72
CA MET A 28 14.89 -3.15 -14.72
C MET A 28 15.41 -2.63 -13.36
N PHE A 29 15.93 -1.40 -13.30
CA PHE A 29 16.26 -0.74 -12.03
C PHE A 29 15.08 -0.02 -11.40
N PHE A 30 14.05 0.27 -12.19
CA PHE A 30 12.77 0.78 -11.70
C PHE A 30 11.85 -0.41 -11.46
N MET A 31 12.00 -1.08 -10.31
CA MET A 31 10.89 -1.84 -9.74
C MET A 31 9.81 -0.83 -9.34
N LYS A 32 8.99 -0.45 -10.33
CA LYS A 32 7.72 0.23 -10.11
C LYS A 32 6.94 -0.68 -9.14
N ASP A 33 6.54 -0.12 -7.99
CA ASP A 33 5.79 -0.79 -6.93
C ASP A 33 6.62 -1.59 -5.89
N ALA A 34 7.89 -1.21 -5.65
CA ALA A 34 8.64 -1.65 -4.44
C ALA A 34 8.16 -0.99 -3.12
N TRP A 35 7.12 -0.16 -3.20
CA TRP A 35 6.37 0.31 -2.05
C TRP A 35 5.10 -0.53 -1.94
N ALA A 36 4.72 -0.87 -0.72
CA ALA A 36 3.46 -1.51 -0.40
C ALA A 36 2.26 -0.62 -0.78
N GLU A 37 2.02 -0.48 -2.08
CA GLU A 37 0.93 0.28 -2.69
C GLU A 37 -0.42 -0.34 -2.25
N ASP A 38 -0.47 -1.68 -2.20
CA ASP A 38 -1.56 -2.43 -1.59
C ASP A 38 -1.29 -2.71 -0.11
N SER A 39 -2.22 -2.31 0.73
CA SER A 39 -2.14 -2.37 2.19
C SER A 39 -2.20 -3.81 2.70
N ILE A 40 -1.05 -4.41 2.99
CA ILE A 40 -0.94 -5.77 3.56
C ILE A 40 -1.08 -5.77 5.11
N GLY A 41 -1.66 -4.73 5.71
CA GLY A 41 -1.78 -4.62 7.18
C GLY A 41 -2.53 -3.40 7.68
N ASN A 42 -2.39 -3.09 8.98
CA ASN A 42 -3.02 -1.94 9.65
C ASN A 42 -2.29 -0.63 9.29
N PHE A 43 -2.41 -0.21 8.02
CA PHE A 43 -1.90 1.07 7.55
C PHE A 43 -2.67 2.22 8.22
N PRO A 44 -2.06 3.39 8.49
CA PRO A 44 -2.80 4.55 8.96
C PRO A 44 -3.99 4.83 8.03
N VAL A 45 -5.18 4.87 8.62
CA VAL A 45 -6.43 4.92 7.85
C VAL A 45 -6.42 6.17 6.98
N LYS A 46 -6.52 5.98 5.66
CA LYS A 46 -6.64 7.08 4.71
C LYS A 46 -8.10 7.53 4.69
N GLY A 47 -8.40 8.71 5.25
CA GLY A 47 -9.73 9.30 5.30
C GLY A 47 -10.40 9.28 6.68
N GLY A 48 -11.68 9.68 6.74
CA GLY A 48 -12.43 9.85 8.00
C GLY A 48 -13.20 8.61 8.49
N THR A 49 -12.97 7.43 7.89
CA THR A 49 -13.69 6.20 8.23
C THR A 49 -12.74 5.04 8.44
N VAL A 50 -12.71 4.51 9.66
CA VAL A 50 -11.96 3.31 10.05
C VAL A 50 -12.87 2.09 9.98
N LYS A 51 -12.36 0.95 9.50
CA LYS A 51 -13.08 -0.32 9.50
C LYS A 51 -12.61 -1.16 10.69
N PHE A 52 -13.54 -1.53 11.56
CA PHE A 52 -13.31 -2.51 12.63
C PHE A 52 -13.87 -3.86 12.19
N GLY A 53 -13.05 -4.92 12.32
CA GLY A 53 -13.47 -6.30 12.10
C GLY A 53 -13.52 -7.03 13.44
N PHE A 54 -14.70 -7.54 13.81
CA PHE A 54 -14.90 -8.35 15.01
C PHE A 54 -15.23 -9.78 14.58
N ASN A 55 -14.59 -10.76 15.22
CA ASN A 55 -14.91 -12.17 15.00
C ASN A 55 -15.73 -12.66 16.19
N VAL A 56 -17.00 -12.98 15.95
CA VAL A 56 -17.97 -13.33 16.99
C VAL A 56 -18.85 -14.48 16.48
N PRO A 57 -19.20 -15.48 17.30
CA PRO A 57 -20.11 -16.55 16.89
C PRO A 57 -21.49 -16.00 16.55
N GLN A 58 -21.83 -15.98 15.26
CA GLN A 58 -23.17 -15.56 14.81
C GLN A 58 -24.20 -16.70 14.80
N THR A 59 -23.73 -17.94 14.96
CA THR A 59 -24.54 -19.17 14.90
C THR A 59 -23.94 -20.25 15.79
N GLY A 60 -24.74 -21.24 16.18
CA GLY A 60 -24.31 -22.36 17.03
C GLY A 60 -24.75 -22.19 18.48
N ALA A 61 -24.18 -23.00 19.39
CA ALA A 61 -24.59 -23.04 20.80
C ALA A 61 -24.32 -21.73 21.57
N TYR A 62 -23.40 -20.90 21.08
CA TYR A 62 -22.99 -19.63 21.71
C TYR A 62 -23.41 -18.41 20.87
N ALA A 63 -24.41 -18.58 20.00
CA ALA A 63 -24.88 -17.51 19.13
C ALA A 63 -25.52 -16.36 19.92
N ASP A 64 -26.16 -16.68 21.05
CA ASP A 64 -26.85 -15.70 21.88
C ASP A 64 -25.84 -14.77 22.57
N GLU A 65 -24.76 -15.32 23.14
CA GLU A 65 -23.66 -14.50 23.67
C GLU A 65 -22.98 -13.69 22.56
N GLY A 66 -22.80 -14.28 21.37
CA GLY A 66 -22.22 -13.57 20.23
C GLY A 66 -23.10 -12.42 19.72
N ALA A 67 -24.43 -12.55 19.78
CA ALA A 67 -25.33 -11.45 19.44
C ALA A 67 -25.18 -10.28 20.42
N ASP A 68 -25.00 -10.57 21.70
CA ASP A 68 -24.78 -9.56 22.73
C ASP A 68 -23.39 -8.90 22.62
N GLU A 69 -22.34 -9.67 22.30
CA GLU A 69 -21.01 -9.14 22.00
C GLU A 69 -21.05 -8.20 20.78
N LEU A 70 -21.70 -8.60 19.69
CA LEU A 70 -21.86 -7.74 18.50
C LEU A 70 -22.60 -6.45 18.83
N ARG A 71 -23.67 -6.51 19.61
CA ARG A 71 -24.41 -5.31 20.06
C ARG A 71 -23.51 -4.40 20.90
N GLY A 72 -22.72 -4.98 21.80
CA GLY A 72 -21.73 -4.25 22.60
C GLY A 72 -20.69 -3.55 21.74
N TYR A 73 -20.18 -4.20 20.69
CA TYR A 73 -19.23 -3.59 19.75
C TYR A 73 -19.83 -2.42 18.98
N TYR A 74 -21.09 -2.51 18.53
CA TYR A 74 -21.76 -1.39 17.88
C TYR A 74 -21.92 -0.20 18.82
N LEU A 75 -22.31 -0.44 20.07
CA LEU A 75 -22.40 0.60 21.09
C LEU A 75 -21.04 1.24 21.39
N ALA A 76 -19.97 0.45 21.43
CA ALA A 76 -18.61 0.97 21.61
C ALA A 76 -18.18 1.86 20.43
N VAL A 77 -18.50 1.50 19.19
CA VAL A 77 -18.23 2.33 18.01
C VAL A 77 -19.02 3.63 18.05
N GLU A 78 -20.28 3.59 18.48
CA GLU A 78 -21.09 4.80 18.68
C GLU A 78 -20.47 5.72 19.73
N HIS A 79 -20.03 5.17 20.87
CA HIS A 79 -19.33 5.95 21.89
C HIS A 79 -18.02 6.54 21.38
N LEU A 80 -17.20 5.78 20.64
CA LEU A 80 -15.96 6.29 20.03
C LEU A 80 -16.22 7.45 19.06
N ASN A 81 -17.25 7.33 18.20
CA ASN A 81 -17.58 8.40 17.24
C ASN A 81 -18.09 9.68 17.91
N ASN A 82 -18.62 9.59 19.14
CA ASN A 82 -19.08 10.72 19.94
C ASN A 82 -18.03 11.25 20.94
N GLY A 83 -16.74 10.92 20.74
CA GLY A 83 -15.64 11.43 21.59
C GLY A 83 -15.36 10.60 22.85
N GLY A 84 -15.94 9.41 22.98
CA GLY A 84 -15.70 8.52 24.10
C GLY A 84 -14.36 7.76 24.03
N GLY A 85 -14.04 7.08 25.13
CA GLY A 85 -12.90 6.15 25.21
C GLY A 85 -11.54 6.85 25.28
N MET A 86 -10.59 6.35 24.50
CA MET A 86 -9.20 6.83 24.55
C MET A 86 -8.89 7.95 23.56
N LEU A 87 -9.84 8.38 22.71
CA LEU A 87 -9.56 9.35 21.65
C LEU A 87 -9.14 10.73 22.19
N GLU A 88 -9.67 11.14 23.34
CA GLU A 88 -9.35 12.44 23.95
C GLU A 88 -8.07 12.42 24.81
N THR A 89 -7.70 11.24 25.33
CA THR A 89 -6.61 11.09 26.31
C THR A 89 -5.36 10.46 25.72
N LEU A 90 -5.49 9.72 24.62
CA LEU A 90 -4.37 9.10 23.94
C LEU A 90 -3.52 10.18 23.26
N LYS A 91 -2.27 10.29 23.69
CA LYS A 91 -1.24 11.05 22.97
C LYS A 91 -0.57 10.11 21.98
N PRO A 92 -0.86 10.18 20.67
CA PRO A 92 -0.27 9.26 19.72
C PRO A 92 1.22 9.55 19.54
N SER A 93 2.07 8.55 19.77
CA SER A 93 3.49 8.57 19.36
C SER A 93 3.60 8.24 17.86
N GLN A 94 2.93 9.03 17.02
CA GLN A 94 3.11 8.93 15.57
C GLN A 94 4.46 9.59 15.23
N LEU A 95 5.46 8.76 14.88
CA LEU A 95 6.74 9.25 14.38
C LEU A 95 6.47 9.94 13.03
N LYS A 96 6.68 11.25 12.99
CA LYS A 96 6.74 11.99 11.72
C LYS A 96 8.01 11.51 11.03
N GLY A 97 7.85 10.68 10.00
CA GLY A 97 8.94 10.27 9.12
C GLY A 97 9.68 11.47 8.55
#